data_AF-A0A965ZW35-F1
#
_entry.id   AF-A0A965ZW35-F1
#
_cell.length_a   1.000
_cell.length_b   1.000
_cell.length_c   1.000
_cell.angle_alpha   90.00
_cell.angle_beta   90.00
_cell.angle_gamma   90.00
#
_symmetry.space_group_name_H-M   'P 1'
#
loop_
_entity.id
_entity.type
_entity.pdbx_description
1 polymer ?
#
loop_
_entity_poly.entity_id
_entity_poly.type
_entity_poly.pdbx_seq_one_letter_code
_entity_poly.pdbx_strand_id
1 'polypeptide(L)'
;MSSSATAAGKQLLWGDTHLHTTYSSDAYANGNLTAEPDVAYRYARGMPVVHPYHRARVQIGTPLDFLVVSDHAEFLGGIRSIHRNGVDTSDL
;
A
#
# COMPACT_ATOMS: atom_id res chain seq x y z
N MET A 1 -32.61 11.06 -34.00
CA MET A 1 -31.49 11.93 -33.56
C MET A 1 -30.44 11.03 -32.92
N SER A 2 -29.31 10.82 -33.59
CA SER A 2 -28.23 9.99 -33.05
C SER A 2 -27.30 10.88 -32.22
N SER A 3 -27.25 10.67 -30.90
CA SER A 3 -26.27 11.30 -30.03
C SER A 3 -24.94 10.59 -30.25
N SER A 4 -23.97 11.30 -30.84
CA SER A 4 -22.58 10.85 -30.87
C SER A 4 -21.96 11.14 -29.51
N ALA A 5 -21.64 10.10 -28.75
CA ALA A 5 -20.85 10.23 -27.53
C ALA A 5 -19.42 10.62 -27.92
N THR A 6 -19.02 11.85 -27.64
CA THR A 6 -17.63 12.29 -27.79
C THR A 6 -16.79 11.57 -26.75
N ALA A 7 -15.73 10.87 -27.17
CA ALA A 7 -14.79 10.27 -26.24
C ALA A 7 -14.24 11.36 -25.30
N ALA A 8 -14.30 11.12 -23.99
CA ALA A 8 -13.71 12.02 -23.01
C ALA A 8 -12.22 12.23 -23.35
N GLY A 9 -11.76 13.48 -23.27
CA GLY A 9 -10.35 13.81 -23.49
C GLY A 9 -9.44 13.02 -22.56
N LYS A 10 -8.20 12.76 -23.00
CA LYS A 10 -7.19 12.11 -22.15
C LYS A 10 -6.93 13.00 -20.92
N GLN A 11 -6.94 12.38 -19.73
CA GLN A 11 -6.60 13.05 -18.47
C GLN A 11 -5.18 12.66 -18.06
N LEU A 12 -4.36 13.65 -17.68
CA LEU A 12 -3.07 13.41 -17.03
C LEU A 12 -3.32 13.07 -15.55
N LEU A 13 -2.78 11.94 -15.09
CA LEU A 13 -2.85 11.48 -13.71
C LEU A 13 -1.44 11.25 -13.17
N TRP A 14 -1.24 11.56 -11.89
CA TRP A 14 -0.01 11.34 -11.14
C TRP A 14 -0.25 10.36 -10.01
N GLY A 15 0.50 9.27 -9.99
CA GLY A 15 0.35 8.24 -8.97
C GLY A 15 1.60 7.39 -8.83
N ASP A 16 1.63 6.65 -7.73
CA ASP A 16 2.69 5.70 -7.45
C ASP A 16 2.24 4.30 -7.90
N THR A 17 3.08 3.67 -8.72
CA THR A 17 2.82 2.36 -9.31
C THR A 17 3.46 1.21 -8.55
N HIS A 18 4.34 1.49 -7.58
CA HIS A 18 5.12 0.46 -6.90
C HIS A 18 5.33 0.79 -5.42
N LEU A 19 4.41 0.32 -4.58
CA LEU A 19 4.47 0.50 -3.13
C LEU A 19 4.31 -0.83 -2.38
N HIS A 20 5.20 -1.06 -1.41
CA HIS A 20 5.12 -2.20 -0.48
C HIS A 20 4.54 -1.78 0.88
N THR A 21 3.70 -2.63 1.45
CA THR A 21 3.09 -2.53 2.78
C THR A 21 3.69 -3.57 3.72
N THR A 22 3.27 -3.56 4.99
CA THR A 22 3.67 -4.56 5.99
C THR A 22 3.31 -6.01 5.60
N TYR A 23 2.49 -6.23 4.56
CA TYR A 23 2.23 -7.57 4.03
C TYR A 23 3.28 -8.04 3.04
N SER A 24 4.09 -7.14 2.45
CA SER A 24 5.23 -7.57 1.64
C SER A 24 6.34 -8.15 2.49
N SER A 25 6.99 -9.19 1.97
CA SER A 25 8.06 -9.91 2.64
C SER A 25 9.27 -9.02 2.94
N ASP A 26 9.69 -8.21 1.97
CA ASP A 26 10.81 -7.28 2.09
C ASP A 26 10.53 -6.12 3.05
N ALA A 27 9.36 -5.47 2.96
CA ALA A 27 8.99 -4.36 3.82
C ALA A 27 8.89 -4.82 5.27
N TYR A 28 8.28 -5.99 5.52
CA TYR A 28 8.20 -6.56 6.86
C TYR A 28 9.58 -6.89 7.42
N ALA A 29 10.42 -7.58 6.63
CA ALA A 29 11.78 -7.96 7.04
C ALA A 29 12.66 -6.74 7.33
N ASN A 30 12.41 -5.62 6.65
CA ASN A 30 13.12 -4.37 6.92
C ASN A 30 12.57 -3.58 8.11
N GLY A 31 11.54 -4.06 8.81
CA GLY A 31 11.01 -3.44 10.03
C GLY A 31 9.79 -2.54 9.83
N ASN A 32 9.16 -2.54 8.66
CA ASN A 32 7.85 -1.92 8.48
C ASN A 32 6.77 -2.83 9.07
N LEU A 33 6.54 -2.72 10.38
CA LEU A 33 5.61 -3.58 11.12
C LEU A 33 4.17 -3.03 11.19
N THR A 34 3.93 -1.81 10.71
CA THR A 34 2.68 -1.08 10.98
C THR A 34 2.05 -0.35 9.79
N ALA A 35 2.73 -0.14 8.64
CA ALA A 35 2.08 0.47 7.48
C ALA A 35 1.33 -0.59 6.68
N GLU A 36 0.06 -0.79 7.04
CA GLU A 36 -0.90 -1.61 6.31
C GLU A 36 -1.44 -0.86 5.05
N PRO A 37 -2.15 -1.54 4.12
CA PRO A 37 -2.66 -0.92 2.91
C PRO A 37 -3.57 0.30 3.15
N ASP A 38 -4.28 0.35 4.29
CA ASP A 38 -5.08 1.51 4.68
C ASP A 38 -4.21 2.72 5.04
N VAL A 39 -3.06 2.51 5.68
CA VAL A 39 -2.07 3.56 5.98
C VAL A 39 -1.51 4.12 4.67
N ALA A 40 -1.14 3.23 3.74
CA ALA A 40 -0.68 3.61 2.41
C ALA A 40 -1.72 4.44 1.65
N TYR A 41 -2.98 3.97 1.62
CA TYR A 41 -4.09 4.68 1.00
C TYR A 41 -4.33 6.06 1.62
N ARG A 42 -4.34 6.16 2.95
CA ARG A 42 -4.51 7.42 3.67
C ARG A 42 -3.39 8.42 3.36
N TYR A 43 -2.14 7.95 3.33
CA TYR A 43 -0.99 8.78 2.96
C TYR A 43 -1.14 9.31 1.54
N ALA A 44 -1.47 8.45 0.56
CA ALA A 44 -1.69 8.85 -0.83
C ALA A 44 -2.86 9.84 -0.98
N ARG A 45 -3.91 9.73 -0.16
CA ARG A 45 -5.03 10.69 -0.09
C ARG A 45 -4.67 12.03 0.56
N GLY A 46 -3.42 12.22 0.99
CA GLY A 46 -2.96 13.44 1.66
C GLY A 46 -3.31 13.49 3.14
N MET A 47 -3.70 12.38 3.78
CA MET A 47 -3.95 12.36 5.21
C MET A 47 -2.65 12.11 5.98
N PRO A 48 -2.43 12.76 7.15
CA PRO A 48 -1.27 12.47 7.97
C PRO A 48 -1.33 11.05 8.53
N VAL A 49 -0.19 10.35 8.50
CA VAL A 49 0.00 9.00 9.05
C VAL A 49 1.21 8.97 9.99
N VAL A 50 1.31 7.93 10.81
CA VAL A 50 2.47 7.72 11.68
C VAL A 50 3.53 6.93 10.92
N HIS A 51 4.75 7.47 10.84
CA HIS A 51 5.86 6.78 10.18
C HIS A 51 6.22 5.49 10.95
N PRO A 52 6.37 4.33 10.27
CA PRO A 52 6.58 3.03 10.93
C PRO A 52 7.80 3.00 11.87
N TYR A 53 8.91 3.63 11.46
CA TYR A 53 10.17 3.63 12.21
C TYR A 53 10.26 4.70 13.29
N HIS A 54 10.47 5.97 12.91
CA HIS A 54 10.72 7.07 13.85
C HIS A 54 9.45 7.66 14.49
N ARG A 55 8.26 7.09 14.23
CA ARG A 55 6.97 7.42 14.89
C ARG A 55 6.48 8.87 14.72
N ALA A 56 7.14 9.69 13.91
CA ALA A 56 6.68 11.03 13.61
C ALA A 56 5.44 10.99 12.71
N ARG A 57 4.63 12.06 12.76
CA ARG A 57 3.55 12.26 11.80
C ARG A 57 4.13 12.75 10.47
N VAL A 58 3.79 12.07 9.38
CA VAL A 58 4.22 12.40 8.02
C VAL A 58 3.00 12.54 7.11
N GLN A 59 3.11 13.40 6.10
CA GLN A 59 2.03 13.69 5.15
C GLN A 59 2.66 14.06 3.81
N ILE A 60 2.11 13.57 2.71
CA ILE A 60 2.53 13.99 1.37
C ILE A 60 2.03 15.40 1.08
N GLY A 61 2.83 16.22 0.39
CA GLY A 61 2.48 17.61 0.08
C GLY A 61 1.32 17.73 -0.92
N THR A 62 1.28 16.83 -1.90
CA THR A 62 0.21 16.76 -2.93
C THR A 62 -0.38 15.36 -2.94
N PRO A 63 -1.70 15.19 -2.77
CA PRO A 63 -2.35 13.88 -2.89
C PRO A 63 -2.11 13.26 -4.27
N LEU A 64 -2.00 11.93 -4.31
CA LEU A 64 -1.90 11.18 -5.56
C LEU A 64 -3.28 10.95 -6.17
N ASP A 65 -3.35 10.96 -7.49
CA ASP A 65 -4.56 10.60 -8.24
C ASP A 65 -4.86 9.10 -8.14
N PHE A 66 -3.81 8.28 -8.06
CA PHE A 66 -3.91 6.84 -7.83
C PHE A 66 -2.71 6.30 -7.03
N LEU A 67 -2.91 5.13 -6.45
CA LEU A 67 -1.88 4.37 -5.75
C LEU A 67 -2.04 2.89 -6.11
N VAL A 68 -0.92 2.22 -6.40
CA VAL A 68 -0.85 0.76 -6.54
C VAL A 68 -0.09 0.19 -5.35
N VAL A 69 -0.76 -0.66 -4.58
CA VAL A 69 -0.08 -1.53 -3.61
C VAL A 69 0.38 -2.77 -4.34
N SER A 70 1.70 -2.95 -4.43
CA SER A 70 2.37 -3.97 -5.23
C SER A 70 3.29 -4.81 -4.36
N ASP A 71 2.74 -5.40 -3.30
CA ASP A 71 3.46 -6.29 -2.40
C ASP A 71 4.05 -7.50 -3.17
N HIS A 72 5.15 -8.06 -2.67
CA HIS A 72 5.69 -9.30 -3.21
C HIS A 72 4.65 -10.42 -3.20
N ALA A 73 4.53 -11.14 -4.30
CA ALA A 73 3.70 -12.35 -4.36
C ALA A 73 4.31 -13.44 -3.48
N GLU A 74 5.64 -13.54 -3.46
CA GLU A 74 6.38 -14.46 -2.62
C GLU A 74 6.22 -14.07 -1.15
N PHE A 75 5.67 -15.00 -0.37
CA PHE A 75 5.39 -14.82 1.06
C PHE A 75 4.48 -13.63 1.37
N LEU A 76 3.54 -13.29 0.50
CA LEU A 76 2.53 -12.26 0.77
C LEU A 76 1.83 -12.54 2.11
N GLY A 77 2.07 -11.68 3.10
CA GLY A 77 1.61 -11.82 4.48
C GLY A 77 2.20 -13.00 5.26
N GLY A 78 2.93 -13.91 4.62
CA GLY A 78 3.46 -15.14 5.21
C GLY A 78 4.49 -14.87 6.31
N ILE A 79 5.51 -14.03 6.03
CA ILE A 79 6.53 -13.66 7.02
C ILE A 79 5.88 -12.97 8.23
N ARG A 80 4.96 -12.04 7.98
CA ARG A 80 4.20 -11.34 9.03
C ARG A 80 3.37 -12.32 9.87
N SER A 81 2.68 -13.26 9.24
CA SER A 81 1.85 -14.25 9.92
C SER A 81 2.69 -15.14 10.82
N ILE A 82 3.78 -15.71 10.30
CA ILE A 82 4.69 -16.57 11.07
C ILE A 82 5.28 -15.81 12.26
N HIS A 83 5.73 -14.58 12.05
CA HIS A 83 6.30 -13.77 13.14
C HIS A 83 5.27 -13.43 14.22
N ARG A 84 4.00 -13.17 13.87
CA ARG A 84 2.96 -12.77 14.84
C ARG A 84 2.23 -13.94 15.49
N ASN A 85 2.04 -15.04 14.75
CA ASN A 85 1.14 -16.13 15.12
C ASN A 85 1.87 -17.47 15.28
N GLY A 86 3.15 -17.55 14.90
CA GLY A 86 3.88 -18.80 14.81
C GLY A 86 3.60 -19.58 13.52
N VAL A 87 4.22 -20.75 13.40
CA VAL A 87 3.97 -21.68 12.30
C VAL A 87 2.69 -22.45 12.61
N ASP A 88 1.75 -22.47 11.66
CA ASP A 88 0.58 -23.33 11.76
C ASP A 88 1.00 -24.79 11.55
N THR A 89 0.70 -25.63 12.54
CA THR A 89 1.03 -27.06 12.58
C THR A 89 -0.22 -27.92 12.79
N SER A 90 -1.41 -27.34 12.63
CA SER A 90 -2.68 -28.04 12.85
C SER A 90 -2.90 -29.24 11.93
N ASP A 91 -2.24 -29.25 10.77
CA ASP A 91 -2.28 -30.34 9.78
C ASP A 91 -1.10 -31.34 9.90
N LEU A 92 -0.23 -31.20 10.91
CA LEU A 92 0.85 -32.15 11.23
C LEU A 92 0.40 -33.18 12.28
#